data_AF-A0A6C0EJ70-F1
#
_entry.id   AF-A0A6C0EJ70-F1
#
_cell.length_a   1.000
_cell.length_b   1.000
_cell.length_c   1.000
_cell.angle_alpha   90.00
_cell.angle_beta   90.00
_cell.angle_gamma   90.00
#
_symmetry.space_group_name_H-M   'P 1'
#
loop_
_entity.id
_entity.type
_entity.pdbx_description
1 polymer ?
#
loop_
_entity_poly.entity_id
_entity_poly.type
_entity_poly.pdbx_seq_one_letter_code
_entity_poly.pdbx_strand_id
1 'polypeptide(L)'
;MNFICILEKNGVKGSKAISSKYLKNKKNTVSYLNFDMVGWPKFADNKNIGLTSDHKLINTKLNKLVKILIENYTGLIPKPVYFFYKSSDHSFWNLRGLP
;
A
#
# COMPACT_ATOMS: atom_id res chain seq x y z
N MET A 1 -0.53 11.98 -17.72
CA MET A 1 -1.86 12.10 -17.06
C MET A 1 -1.70 11.58 -15.65
N ASN A 2 -1.63 12.46 -14.66
CA ASN A 2 -1.38 12.12 -13.26
C ASN A 2 -2.68 11.63 -12.63
N PHE A 3 -2.73 10.40 -12.15
CA PHE A 3 -3.89 9.85 -11.45
C PHE A 3 -3.71 10.09 -9.96
N ILE A 4 -4.55 10.96 -9.39
CA ILE A 4 -4.64 11.19 -7.94
C ILE A 4 -5.76 10.29 -7.40
N CYS A 5 -5.47 9.48 -6.37
CA CYS A 5 -6.49 8.77 -5.62
C CYS A 5 -7.33 9.78 -4.83
N ILE A 6 -8.55 10.04 -5.29
CA ILE A 6 -9.53 10.86 -4.59
C ILE A 6 -10.60 9.88 -4.04
N LEU A 7 -11.05 10.07 -2.79
CA LEU A 7 -12.18 9.36 -2.13
C LEU A 7 -11.88 8.04 -1.37
N GLU A 8 -10.69 7.86 -0.79
CA GLU A 8 -10.37 6.73 0.10
C GLU A 8 -11.41 6.59 1.24
N LYS A 9 -11.68 7.69 1.96
CA LYS A 9 -12.69 7.78 3.05
C LYS A 9 -14.14 7.44 2.68
N ASN A 10 -14.50 7.39 1.40
CA ASN A 10 -15.86 7.07 0.92
C ASN A 10 -15.96 5.69 0.27
N GLY A 11 -15.14 4.74 0.73
CA GLY A 11 -15.15 3.35 0.28
C GLY A 11 -14.27 3.11 -0.94
N VAL A 12 -13.14 3.81 -1.04
CA VAL A 12 -12.00 3.39 -1.90
C VAL A 12 -12.37 3.35 -3.39
N LYS A 13 -13.31 4.21 -3.81
CA LYS A 13 -13.88 4.24 -5.19
C LYS A 13 -12.87 4.73 -6.23
N GLY A 14 -11.95 5.61 -5.83
CA GLY A 14 -10.91 6.18 -6.69
C GLY A 14 -9.91 5.13 -7.18
N SER A 15 -9.25 4.42 -6.26
CA SER A 15 -8.31 3.35 -6.62
C SER A 15 -9.00 2.18 -7.34
N LYS A 16 -10.27 1.89 -7.00
CA LYS A 16 -11.09 0.94 -7.78
C LYS A 16 -11.20 1.35 -9.24
N ALA A 17 -11.49 2.62 -9.54
CA ALA A 17 -11.60 3.13 -10.90
C ALA A 17 -10.24 3.15 -11.63
N ILE A 18 -9.18 3.58 -10.93
CA ILE A 18 -7.82 3.66 -11.50
C ILE A 18 -7.29 2.27 -11.85
N SER A 19 -7.31 1.34 -10.89
CA SER A 19 -6.85 -0.03 -11.12
C SER A 19 -7.65 -0.74 -12.22
N SER A 20 -8.98 -0.52 -12.28
CA SER A 20 -9.81 -1.00 -13.39
C SER A 20 -9.42 -0.41 -14.74
N LYS A 21 -9.05 0.88 -14.81
CA LYS A 21 -8.60 1.53 -16.04
C LYS A 21 -7.23 1.00 -16.49
N TYR A 22 -6.32 0.72 -15.56
CA TYR A 22 -5.02 0.11 -15.85
C TYR A 22 -5.17 -1.29 -16.44
N LEU A 23 -6.04 -2.10 -15.83
CA LEU A 23 -6.38 -3.43 -16.34
C LEU A 23 -7.03 -3.35 -17.73
N LYS A 24 -8.05 -2.49 -17.90
CA LYS A 24 -8.75 -2.30 -19.19
C LYS A 24 -7.80 -1.86 -20.31
N ASN A 25 -6.85 -0.97 -19.98
CA ASN A 25 -5.89 -0.44 -20.94
C ASN A 25 -4.65 -1.33 -21.11
N LYS A 26 -4.64 -2.53 -20.53
CA LYS A 26 -3.50 -3.48 -20.55
C LYS A 26 -2.17 -2.81 -20.18
N LYS A 27 -2.20 -1.89 -19.22
CA LYS A 27 -0.99 -1.21 -18.77
C LYS A 27 -0.16 -2.17 -17.94
N ASN A 28 1.11 -2.33 -18.32
CA ASN A 28 2.04 -3.13 -17.55
C ASN A 28 2.34 -2.43 -16.21
N THR A 29 1.80 -2.98 -15.12
CA THR A 29 2.02 -2.46 -13.76
C THR A 29 3.02 -3.38 -13.06
N VAL A 30 4.24 -2.89 -12.87
CA VAL A 30 5.33 -3.67 -12.27
C VAL A 30 5.17 -3.77 -10.74
N SER A 31 4.69 -2.70 -10.10
CA SER A 31 4.41 -2.67 -8.66
C SER A 31 3.50 -1.48 -8.29
N TYR A 32 2.78 -1.61 -7.17
CA TYR A 32 2.07 -0.52 -6.50
C TYR A 32 2.44 -0.47 -5.02
N LEU A 33 2.84 0.70 -4.52
CA LEU A 33 3.10 0.94 -3.10
C LEU A 33 2.15 2.03 -2.58
N ASN A 34 1.52 1.78 -1.44
CA ASN A 34 0.54 2.68 -0.84
C ASN A 34 1.12 3.36 0.41
N PHE A 35 0.93 4.67 0.52
CA PHE A 35 1.29 5.46 1.70
C PHE A 35 0.03 6.05 2.31
N ASP A 36 -0.38 5.53 3.47
CA ASP A 36 -1.58 5.98 4.17
C ASP A 36 -1.25 6.15 5.65
N MET A 37 -1.62 7.30 6.22
CA MET A 37 -1.27 7.72 7.60
C MET A 37 0.24 7.76 7.90
N VAL A 38 1.07 8.30 7.00
CA VAL A 38 2.54 8.37 7.16
C VAL A 38 3.06 9.40 8.18
N GLY A 39 2.19 10.25 8.73
CA GLY A 39 2.60 11.45 9.48
C GLY A 39 2.36 11.41 10.98
N TRP A 40 1.86 10.31 11.56
CA TRP A 40 1.50 10.26 12.99
C TRP A 40 2.58 9.56 13.85
N PRO A 41 3.46 10.29 14.55
CA PRO A 41 4.21 9.71 15.65
C PRO A 41 3.39 9.78 16.94
N LYS A 42 3.08 8.63 17.54
CA LYS A 42 2.55 8.60 18.93
C LYS A 42 3.65 8.98 19.95
N PHE A 43 4.94 8.94 19.57
CA PHE A 43 6.08 9.35 20.37
C PHE A 43 7.23 9.80 19.45
N ALA A 44 7.90 10.92 19.76
CA ALA A 44 8.96 11.51 18.95
C ALA A 44 10.18 10.59 18.76
N ASP A 45 10.42 9.66 19.70
CA ASP A 45 11.53 8.71 19.65
C ASP A 45 11.15 7.35 19.04
N ASN A 46 9.92 7.21 18.55
CA ASN A 46 9.45 5.95 17.99
C ASN A 46 9.94 5.76 16.56
N LYS A 47 11.03 5.00 16.38
CA LYS A 47 11.58 4.63 15.07
C LYS A 47 10.76 3.54 14.35
N ASN A 48 9.57 3.17 14.82
CA ASN A 48 8.78 2.14 14.16
C ASN A 48 8.02 2.69 12.95
N ILE A 49 8.00 1.92 11.87
CA ILE A 49 7.14 2.15 10.71
C ILE A 49 6.19 0.96 10.54
N GLY A 50 4.89 1.24 10.37
CA GLY A 50 3.89 0.22 10.13
C GLY A 50 4.00 -0.34 8.72
N LEU A 51 4.12 -1.67 8.60
CA LEU A 51 4.09 -2.38 7.33
C LEU A 51 2.96 -3.39 7.35
N THR A 52 2.04 -3.30 6.38
CA THR A 52 0.90 -4.22 6.30
C THR A 52 1.38 -5.68 6.19
N SER A 53 0.80 -6.56 7.01
CA SER A 53 1.14 -7.98 7.05
C SER A 53 -0.01 -8.93 6.67
N ASP A 54 -1.17 -8.40 6.27
CA ASP A 54 -2.27 -9.24 5.78
C ASP A 54 -1.97 -9.74 4.35
N HIS A 55 -1.56 -11.00 4.25
CA HIS A 55 -1.21 -11.65 2.99
C HIS A 55 -2.38 -11.74 1.99
N LYS A 56 -3.63 -11.57 2.43
CA LYS A 56 -4.78 -11.53 1.53
C LYS A 56 -4.93 -10.19 0.82
N LEU A 57 -4.24 -9.15 1.30
CA LEU A 57 -4.37 -7.77 0.80
C LEU A 57 -3.11 -7.26 0.10
N ILE A 58 -2.00 -8.01 0.11
CA ILE A 58 -0.70 -7.57 -0.39
C ILE A 58 0.02 -8.64 -1.21
N ASN A 59 0.95 -8.19 -2.08
CA ASN A 59 1.96 -9.05 -2.68
C ASN A 59 3.11 -9.32 -1.70
N THR A 60 3.33 -10.58 -1.31
CA THR A 60 4.32 -10.95 -0.29
C THR A 60 5.78 -10.74 -0.72
N LYS A 61 6.09 -10.84 -2.02
CA LYS A 61 7.46 -10.60 -2.53
C LYS A 61 7.79 -9.11 -2.51
N LEU A 62 6.85 -8.29 -2.97
CA LEU A 62 6.98 -6.83 -2.92
C LEU A 62 7.08 -6.34 -1.48
N ASN A 63 6.27 -6.90 -0.56
CA ASN A 63 6.31 -6.54 0.85
C ASN A 63 7.67 -6.87 1.50
N LYS A 64 8.29 -8.01 1.13
CA LYS A 64 9.66 -8.35 1.56
C LYS A 64 10.69 -7.36 1.04
N LEU A 65 10.59 -6.96 -0.23
CA LEU A 65 11.48 -5.95 -0.81
C LEU A 65 11.36 -4.61 -0.06
N VAL A 66 10.14 -4.15 0.21
CA VAL A 66 9.89 -2.91 0.96
C VAL A 66 10.46 -3.00 2.37
N LYS A 67 10.31 -4.15 3.05
CA LYS A 67 10.93 -4.38 4.36
C LYS A 67 12.45 -4.19 4.32
N ILE A 68 13.12 -4.80 3.34
CA ILE A 68 14.57 -4.66 3.14
C ILE A 68 14.95 -3.19 2.90
N LEU A 69 14.18 -2.46 2.09
CA LEU A 69 14.44 -1.04 1.83
C LEU A 69 14.31 -0.19 3.10
N ILE A 70 13.30 -0.44 3.93
CA ILE A 70 13.12 0.23 5.21
C ILE A 70 14.35 -0.01 6.11
N GLU A 71 14.71 -1.28 6.31
CA GLU A 71 15.79 -1.69 7.22
C GLU A 71 17.15 -1.12 6.79
N ASN A 72 17.41 -1.01 5.49
CA ASN A 72 18.72 -0.57 5.00
C ASN A 72 18.85 0.95 4.78
N TYR A 73 17.75 1.65 4.46
CA TYR A 73 17.86 3.04 3.99
C TYR A 73 17.21 4.09 4.89
N THR A 74 16.39 3.69 5.88
CA THR A 74 15.60 4.68 6.65
C THR A 74 16.01 4.79 8.12
N GLY A 75 16.74 3.81 8.66
CA GLY A 75 17.00 3.71 10.10
C GLY A 75 15.74 3.44 10.95
N LEU A 76 14.60 3.16 10.31
CA LEU A 76 13.33 2.79 10.95
C LEU A 76 13.22 1.27 11.10
N ILE A 77 12.40 0.85 12.05
CA ILE A 77 12.13 -0.55 12.38
C ILE A 77 10.75 -0.92 11.82
N PRO A 78 10.66 -1.80 10.81
CA PRO A 78 9.37 -2.23 10.28
C PRO A 78 8.62 -3.08 11.31
N LYS A 79 7.38 -2.71 11.60
CA LYS A 79 6.47 -3.46 12.48
C LYS A 79 5.27 -3.95 11.68
N PRO A 80 4.89 -5.24 11.81
CA PRO A 80 3.71 -5.76 11.14
C PRO A 80 2.45 -5.06 11.67
N VAL A 81 1.59 -4.62 10.76
CA VAL A 81 0.27 -4.06 11.07
C VAL A 81 -0.78 -4.88 10.36
N TYR A 82 -1.76 -5.35 11.13
CA TYR A 82 -2.93 -6.05 10.61
C TYR A 82 -4.07 -5.06 10.45
N PHE A 83 -4.69 -5.11 9.28
CA PHE A 83 -5.90 -4.34 9.00
C PHE A 83 -7.04 -5.27 8.61
N PHE A 84 -8.27 -4.82 8.79
CA PHE A 84 -9.45 -5.53 8.31
C PHE A 84 -9.63 -5.33 6.80
N TYR A 85 -10.42 -6.20 6.16
CA TYR A 85 -10.68 -6.23 4.72
C TYR A 85 -11.04 -4.84 4.13
N LYS A 86 -10.43 -4.47 2.98
CA LYS A 86 -10.55 -3.15 2.30
C LYS A 86 -10.04 -1.96 3.13
N SER A 87 -8.91 -2.16 3.79
CA SER A 87 -8.32 -1.17 4.70
C SER A 87 -7.82 0.11 4.04
N SER A 88 -7.35 0.05 2.79
CA SER A 88 -6.92 1.21 1.99
C SER A 88 -6.75 0.81 0.52
N ASP A 89 -6.30 1.73 -0.34
CA ASP A 89 -6.25 1.60 -1.81
C ASP A 89 -5.47 0.36 -2.31
N HIS A 90 -4.43 -0.08 -1.59
CA HIS A 90 -3.62 -1.27 -1.93
C HIS A 90 -4.46 -2.55 -2.12
N SER A 91 -5.56 -2.68 -1.36
CA SER A 91 -6.44 -3.85 -1.44
C SER A 91 -7.05 -4.05 -2.83
N PHE A 92 -7.34 -2.99 -3.58
CA PHE A 92 -8.00 -3.08 -4.89
C PHE A 92 -7.03 -3.35 -6.04
N TRP A 93 -5.75 -3.05 -5.87
CA TRP A 93 -4.69 -3.46 -6.77
C TRP A 93 -4.45 -4.97 -6.65
N ASN A 94 -4.26 -5.45 -5.41
CA ASN A 94 -4.08 -6.88 -5.15
C ASN A 94 -5.29 -7.73 -5.58
N LEU A 95 -6.52 -7.30 -5.27
CA LEU A 95 -7.76 -8.00 -5.68
C LEU A 95 -7.93 -8.12 -7.21
N ARG A 96 -7.20 -7.34 -8.01
CA ARG A 96 -7.23 -7.38 -9.48
C ARG A 96 -6.04 -8.13 -10.08
N GLY A 97 -5.23 -8.78 -9.25
CA GLY A 97 -4.00 -9.44 -9.68
C GLY A 97 -2.91 -8.47 -10.12
N LEU A 98 -3.01 -7.19 -9.73
CA LEU A 98 -1.95 -6.21 -9.92
C LEU A 98 -1.05 -6.22 -8.67
N PRO A 99 0.28 -6.24 -8.85
CA PRO A 99 1.24 -6.44 -7.76
C PRO A 99 1.32 -5.29 -6.76
#